data_AF-A0A8H7K957-F1
#
_entry.id   AF-A0A8H7K957-F1
#
_cell.length_a   1.000
_cell.length_b   1.000
_cell.length_c   1.000
_cell.angle_alpha   90.00
_cell.angle_beta   90.00
_cell.angle_gamma   90.00
#
_symmetry.space_group_name_H-M   'P 1'
#
loop_
_entity.id
_entity.type
_entity.pdbx_description
1 polymer ?
#
loop_
_entity_poly.entity_id
_entity_poly.type
_entity_poly.pdbx_seq_one_letter_code
_entity_poly.pdbx_strand_id
1 'polypeptide(L)'
;MRSSEKFAYSMINQERENLIKDFPNICSKPDIWVLASVHAMCVYQIVGFFGKSPEQVLQAQLQQPWLLKMTRYLARTQATKIICAPQETWESWALSETIRRTILLVNSINSLSCRVGRQDPRLFESLDDELVFQSPLPAAIDLWRAKTASEWTSKKLSMSAKAAARETMKVGTALEGLSLGEIAGYSYATDPDQYSRMVVDLSRLNYANQKSCL
;
A
#
# COMPACT_ATOMS: atom_id res chain seq x y z
N MET A 1 -8.28 -6.22 -30.38
CA MET A 1 -8.08 -7.03 -29.15
C MET A 1 -8.30 -8.50 -29.48
N ARG A 2 -7.35 -9.35 -29.12
CA ARG A 2 -7.43 -10.81 -29.38
C ARG A 2 -8.47 -11.44 -28.44
N SER A 3 -9.14 -12.50 -28.88
CA SER A 3 -10.24 -13.18 -28.15
C SER A 3 -9.87 -13.54 -26.69
N SER A 4 -8.63 -13.97 -26.47
CA SER A 4 -8.11 -14.35 -25.15
C SER A 4 -7.98 -13.19 -24.16
N GLU A 5 -7.63 -11.99 -24.63
CA GLU A 5 -7.52 -10.80 -23.77
C GLU A 5 -8.90 -10.43 -23.23
N LYS A 6 -9.91 -10.35 -24.10
CA LYS A 6 -11.30 -10.06 -23.71
C LYS A 6 -11.83 -11.07 -22.69
N PHE A 7 -11.54 -12.34 -22.91
CA PHE A 7 -11.90 -13.40 -21.97
C PHE A 7 -11.26 -13.20 -20.59
N ALA A 8 -9.94 -12.95 -20.53
CA ALA A 8 -9.24 -12.71 -19.27
C ALA A 8 -9.80 -11.48 -18.53
N TYR A 9 -10.11 -10.41 -19.25
CA TYR A 9 -10.72 -9.21 -18.64
C TYR A 9 -12.14 -9.47 -18.11
N SER A 10 -12.96 -10.21 -18.84
CA SER A 10 -14.29 -10.62 -18.38
C SER A 10 -14.21 -11.44 -17.09
N MET A 11 -13.25 -12.36 -17.02
CA MET A 11 -13.03 -13.19 -15.84
C MET A 11 -12.57 -12.36 -14.64
N ILE A 12 -11.59 -11.47 -14.83
CA ILE A 12 -11.11 -10.56 -13.77
C ILE A 12 -12.24 -9.68 -13.23
N ASN A 13 -13.10 -9.15 -14.12
CA ASN A 13 -14.23 -8.33 -13.71
C ASN A 13 -15.24 -9.15 -12.89
N GLN A 14 -15.55 -10.37 -13.33
CA GLN A 14 -16.45 -11.27 -12.62
C GLN A 14 -15.92 -11.63 -11.23
N GLU A 15 -14.64 -12.01 -11.13
CA GLU A 15 -14.02 -12.36 -9.85
C GLU A 15 -13.95 -11.16 -8.90
N ARG A 16 -13.69 -9.97 -9.42
CA ARG A 16 -13.76 -8.73 -8.63
C ARG A 16 -15.16 -8.48 -8.09
N GLU A 17 -16.20 -8.62 -8.91
CA GLU A 17 -17.58 -8.42 -8.46
C GLU A 17 -18.00 -9.45 -7.41
N ASN A 18 -17.63 -10.72 -7.62
CA ASN A 18 -17.90 -11.78 -6.65
C ASN A 18 -17.21 -11.47 -5.32
N LEU A 19 -15.95 -11.05 -5.37
CA LEU A 19 -15.19 -10.68 -4.18
C LEU A 19 -15.81 -9.51 -3.42
N ILE A 20 -16.31 -8.48 -4.11
CA ILE A 20 -17.01 -7.35 -3.49
C ILE A 20 -18.31 -7.81 -2.84
N LYS A 21 -19.10 -8.64 -3.52
CA LYS A 21 -20.37 -9.19 -3.00
C LYS A 21 -20.15 -10.06 -1.77
N ASP A 22 -19.09 -10.85 -1.76
CA ASP A 22 -18.77 -11.78 -0.68
C ASP A 22 -18.01 -11.12 0.47
N PHE A 23 -17.48 -9.92 0.28
CA PHE A 23 -16.65 -9.24 1.30
C PHE A 23 -17.31 -9.14 2.69
N PRO A 24 -18.61 -8.83 2.83
CA PRO A 24 -19.27 -8.85 4.15
C PRO A 24 -19.15 -10.20 4.87
N ASN A 25 -19.22 -11.32 4.14
CA ASN A 25 -19.05 -12.66 4.71
C ASN A 25 -17.57 -12.93 5.07
N ILE A 26 -16.65 -12.35 4.30
CA ILE A 26 -15.21 -12.43 4.55
C ILE A 26 -14.81 -11.66 5.81
N CYS A 27 -15.47 -10.54 6.12
CA CYS A 27 -15.23 -9.77 7.34
C CYS A 27 -15.46 -10.57 8.62
N SER A 28 -16.29 -11.63 8.59
CA SER A 28 -16.50 -12.53 9.72
C SER A 28 -15.44 -13.64 9.83
N LYS A 29 -14.49 -13.70 8.90
CA LYS A 29 -13.40 -14.69 8.86
C LYS A 29 -12.11 -14.11 9.47
N PRO A 30 -11.10 -14.95 9.78
CA PRO A 30 -9.80 -14.46 10.26
C PRO A 30 -9.15 -13.43 9.32
N ASP A 31 -8.34 -12.53 9.89
CA ASP A 31 -7.71 -11.39 9.21
C ASP A 31 -6.99 -11.74 7.90
N ILE A 32 -6.42 -12.95 7.82
CA ILE A 32 -5.73 -13.44 6.61
C ILE A 32 -6.64 -13.48 5.38
N TRP A 33 -7.95 -13.73 5.56
CA TRP A 33 -8.92 -13.75 4.46
C TRP A 33 -9.26 -12.34 3.98
N VAL A 34 -9.38 -11.39 4.92
CA VAL A 34 -9.58 -9.97 4.61
C VAL A 34 -8.35 -9.44 3.87
N LEU A 35 -7.14 -9.74 4.36
CA LEU A 35 -5.89 -9.40 3.72
C LEU A 35 -5.79 -9.98 2.30
N ALA A 36 -6.06 -11.28 2.12
CA ALA A 36 -6.04 -11.93 0.82
C ALA A 36 -7.03 -11.27 -0.16
N SER A 37 -8.19 -10.86 0.32
CA SER A 37 -9.21 -10.17 -0.48
C SER A 37 -8.75 -8.78 -0.92
N VAL A 38 -8.19 -7.99 -0.01
CA VAL A 38 -7.62 -6.68 -0.35
C VAL A 38 -6.46 -6.83 -1.34
N HIS A 39 -5.60 -7.82 -1.13
CA HIS A 39 -4.48 -8.10 -2.04
C HIS A 39 -4.95 -8.53 -3.44
N ALA A 40 -5.98 -9.38 -3.54
CA ALA A 40 -6.59 -9.74 -4.82
C ALA A 40 -7.20 -8.53 -5.53
N MET A 41 -7.91 -7.66 -4.80
CA MET A 41 -8.43 -6.39 -5.33
C MET A 41 -7.32 -5.48 -5.85
N CYS A 42 -6.14 -5.44 -5.20
CA CYS A 42 -4.99 -4.69 -5.71
C CYS A 42 -4.58 -5.18 -7.10
N VAL A 43 -4.52 -6.50 -7.31
CA VAL A 43 -4.20 -7.09 -8.62
C VAL A 43 -5.23 -6.66 -9.67
N TYR A 44 -6.52 -6.76 -9.35
CA TYR A 44 -7.60 -6.36 -10.27
C TYR A 44 -7.55 -4.87 -10.60
N GLN A 45 -7.25 -4.01 -9.62
CA GLN A 45 -7.12 -2.57 -9.85
C GLN A 45 -5.87 -2.21 -10.66
N ILE A 46 -4.74 -2.88 -10.43
CA ILE A 46 -3.53 -2.67 -11.23
C ILE A 46 -3.79 -3.03 -12.69
N VAL A 47 -4.37 -4.21 -12.94
CA VAL A 47 -4.71 -4.64 -14.31
C VAL A 47 -5.74 -3.72 -14.94
N GLY A 48 -6.70 -3.22 -14.17
CA GLY A 48 -7.75 -2.32 -14.63
C GLY A 48 -7.23 -0.92 -15.00
N PHE A 49 -6.60 -0.20 -14.07
CA PHE A 49 -6.13 1.17 -14.28
C PHE A 49 -4.97 1.26 -15.27
N PHE A 50 -4.02 0.33 -15.20
CA PHE A 50 -2.81 0.36 -16.03
C PHE A 50 -2.91 -0.53 -17.28
N GLY A 51 -4.11 -1.04 -17.55
CA GLY A 51 -4.47 -1.72 -18.80
C GLY A 51 -4.54 -0.78 -20.00
N LYS A 52 -4.70 -1.38 -21.19
CA LYS A 52 -4.78 -0.63 -22.46
C LYS A 52 -6.21 -0.23 -22.83
N SER A 53 -7.24 -0.85 -22.25
CA SER A 53 -8.63 -0.61 -22.62
C SER A 53 -9.26 0.53 -21.81
N PRO A 54 -9.90 1.52 -22.44
CA PRO A 54 -10.68 2.53 -21.73
C PRO A 54 -11.80 1.93 -20.85
N GLU A 55 -12.40 0.83 -21.28
CA GLU A 55 -13.44 0.13 -20.52
C GLU A 55 -12.89 -0.46 -19.21
N GLN A 56 -11.66 -1.00 -19.23
CA GLN A 56 -11.01 -1.51 -18.02
C GLN A 56 -10.71 -0.38 -17.03
N VAL A 57 -10.23 0.74 -17.53
CA VAL A 57 -9.94 1.93 -16.73
C VAL A 57 -11.22 2.45 -16.07
N LEU A 58 -12.31 2.54 -16.83
CA LEU A 58 -13.61 2.95 -16.30
C LEU A 58 -14.09 1.98 -15.21
N GLN A 59 -14.00 0.68 -15.45
CA GLN A 59 -14.40 -0.32 -14.46
C GLN A 59 -13.52 -0.26 -13.20
N ALA A 60 -12.21 -0.09 -13.35
CA ALA A 60 -11.29 0.10 -12.22
C ALA A 60 -11.71 1.30 -11.37
N GLN A 61 -11.97 2.44 -12.03
CA GLN A 61 -12.44 3.67 -11.41
C GLN A 61 -13.75 3.47 -10.63
N LEU A 62 -14.73 2.78 -11.20
CA LEU A 62 -16.00 2.49 -10.52
C LEU A 62 -15.84 1.58 -9.29
N GLN A 63 -14.87 0.66 -9.33
CA GLN A 63 -14.63 -0.28 -8.24
C GLN A 63 -13.60 0.21 -7.22
N GLN A 64 -12.97 1.37 -7.45
CA GLN A 64 -11.96 1.93 -6.56
C GLN A 64 -12.49 2.24 -5.15
N PRO A 65 -13.70 2.81 -4.96
CA PRO A 65 -14.26 3.02 -3.62
C PRO A 65 -14.37 1.74 -2.79
N TRP A 66 -14.60 0.59 -3.43
CA TRP A 66 -14.64 -0.70 -2.74
C TRP A 66 -13.27 -1.12 -2.24
N LEU A 67 -12.22 -0.97 -3.05
CA LEU A 67 -10.85 -1.24 -2.59
C LEU A 67 -10.50 -0.37 -1.38
N LEU A 68 -10.83 0.93 -1.42
CA LEU A 68 -10.59 1.84 -0.29
C LEU A 68 -11.36 1.39 0.95
N LYS A 69 -12.65 1.07 0.82
CA LYS A 69 -13.49 0.60 1.93
C LYS A 69 -12.98 -0.71 2.55
N MET A 70 -12.59 -1.69 1.73
CA MET A 70 -12.03 -2.96 2.18
C MET A 70 -10.70 -2.74 2.91
N THR A 71 -9.86 -1.85 2.40
CA THR A 71 -8.56 -1.53 3.00
C THR A 71 -8.69 -0.80 4.32
N ARG A 72 -9.63 0.15 4.44
CA ARG A 72 -9.96 0.80 5.72
C ARG A 72 -10.46 -0.19 6.74
N TYR A 73 -11.27 -1.17 6.32
CA TYR A 73 -11.72 -2.23 7.22
C TYR A 73 -10.53 -3.05 7.74
N LEU A 74 -9.65 -3.53 6.84
CA LEU A 74 -8.42 -4.24 7.20
C LEU A 74 -7.55 -3.41 8.16
N ALA A 75 -7.38 -2.13 7.87
CA ALA A 75 -6.60 -1.23 8.71
C ALA A 75 -7.22 -1.09 10.11
N ARG A 76 -8.54 -0.96 10.23
CA ARG A 76 -9.22 -0.85 11.53
C ARG A 76 -9.11 -2.11 12.38
N THR A 77 -9.24 -3.29 11.79
CA THR A 77 -9.10 -4.55 12.55
C THR A 77 -7.65 -4.79 12.98
N GLN A 78 -6.68 -4.23 12.25
CA GLN A 78 -5.25 -4.43 12.49
C GLN A 78 -4.52 -3.22 13.07
N ALA A 79 -5.18 -2.08 13.28
CA ALA A 79 -4.55 -0.80 13.61
C ALA A 79 -3.61 -0.91 14.82
N THR A 80 -4.05 -1.61 15.86
CA THR A 80 -3.24 -1.86 17.07
C THR A 80 -1.98 -2.68 16.78
N LYS A 81 -2.05 -3.66 15.87
CA LYS A 81 -0.91 -4.52 15.51
C LYS A 81 0.08 -3.81 14.56
N ILE A 82 -0.43 -2.99 13.64
CA ILE A 82 0.38 -2.28 12.63
C ILE A 82 1.13 -1.09 13.25
N ILE A 83 0.48 -0.37 14.17
CA ILE A 83 0.98 0.93 14.65
C ILE A 83 1.68 0.80 16.02
N CYS A 84 1.25 -0.13 16.88
CA CYS A 84 1.60 -0.05 18.30
C CYS A 84 2.30 -1.29 18.90
N ALA A 85 2.31 -2.44 18.22
CA ALA A 85 2.79 -3.69 18.84
C ALA A 85 4.21 -4.08 18.40
N PRO A 86 5.18 -4.24 19.32
CA PRO A 86 6.43 -4.90 19.01
C PRO A 86 6.15 -6.34 18.57
N GLN A 87 6.73 -6.73 17.44
CA GLN A 87 6.54 -8.06 16.86
C GLN A 87 7.63 -9.00 17.40
N GLU A 88 7.22 -9.92 18.27
CA GLU A 88 8.12 -10.85 18.97
C GLU A 88 8.46 -12.08 18.12
N THR A 89 7.55 -12.50 17.23
CA THR A 89 7.73 -13.67 16.36
C THR A 89 7.82 -13.29 14.88
N TRP A 90 8.48 -14.15 14.10
CA TRP A 90 8.60 -13.96 12.65
C TRP A 90 7.25 -14.00 11.95
N GLU A 91 6.34 -14.88 12.36
CA GLU A 91 5.00 -15.02 11.78
C GLU A 91 4.17 -13.75 12.00
N SER A 92 4.19 -13.21 13.21
CA SER A 92 3.46 -11.99 13.55
C SER A 92 4.06 -10.77 12.84
N TRP A 93 5.39 -10.71 12.75
CA TRP A 93 6.08 -9.69 11.97
C TRP A 93 5.75 -9.80 10.48
N ALA A 94 5.83 -10.99 9.88
CA ALA A 94 5.60 -11.19 8.46
C ALA A 94 4.16 -10.86 8.06
N LEU A 95 3.18 -11.24 8.89
CA LEU A 95 1.78 -10.86 8.68
C LEU A 95 1.60 -9.34 8.74
N SER A 96 2.13 -8.70 9.79
CA SER A 96 2.03 -7.25 9.99
C SER A 96 2.71 -6.47 8.85
N GLU A 97 3.88 -6.92 8.42
CA GLU A 97 4.63 -6.39 7.29
C GLU A 97 3.84 -6.50 5.98
N THR A 98 3.21 -7.65 5.75
CA THR A 98 2.38 -7.91 4.57
C THR A 98 1.18 -6.97 4.55
N ILE A 99 0.48 -6.80 5.68
CA ILE A 99 -0.65 -5.88 5.80
C ILE A 99 -0.20 -4.45 5.51
N ARG A 100 0.89 -3.99 6.12
CA ARG A 100 1.42 -2.64 5.92
C ARG A 100 1.79 -2.38 4.47
N ARG A 101 2.51 -3.30 3.82
CA ARG A 101 2.82 -3.19 2.37
C ARG A 101 1.56 -3.19 1.51
N THR A 102 0.54 -3.95 1.88
CA THR A 102 -0.74 -3.96 1.16
C THR A 102 -1.46 -2.62 1.27
N ILE A 103 -1.55 -2.03 2.46
CA ILE A 103 -2.16 -0.70 2.66
C ILE A 103 -1.41 0.37 1.86
N LEU A 104 -0.08 0.37 1.92
CA LEU A 104 0.76 1.32 1.17
C LEU A 104 0.67 1.10 -0.34
N LEU A 105 0.51 -0.14 -0.80
CA LEU A 105 0.23 -0.46 -2.20
C LEU A 105 -1.12 0.10 -2.65
N VAL A 106 -2.18 -0.03 -1.84
CA VAL A 106 -3.50 0.55 -2.15
C VAL A 106 -3.42 2.06 -2.27
N ASN A 107 -2.74 2.72 -1.33
CA ASN A 107 -2.49 4.16 -1.43
C ASN A 107 -1.71 4.51 -2.71
N SER A 108 -0.72 3.69 -3.08
CA SER A 108 0.07 3.90 -4.29
C SER A 108 -0.78 3.76 -5.56
N ILE A 109 -1.63 2.73 -5.65
CA ILE A 109 -2.56 2.53 -6.78
C ILE A 109 -3.48 3.74 -6.91
N ASN A 110 -4.11 4.17 -5.82
CA ASN A 110 -5.05 5.29 -5.78
C ASN A 110 -4.39 6.62 -6.19
N SER A 111 -3.16 6.84 -5.73
CA SER A 111 -2.42 8.07 -6.04
C SER A 111 -1.93 8.08 -7.50
N LEU A 112 -1.40 6.95 -7.96
CA LEU A 112 -0.87 6.81 -9.31
C LEU A 112 -1.98 6.87 -10.36
N SER A 113 -3.12 6.20 -10.14
CA SER A 113 -4.25 6.18 -11.09
C SER A 113 -4.70 7.60 -11.44
N CYS A 114 -4.86 8.49 -10.46
CA CYS A 114 -5.17 9.89 -10.70
C CYS A 114 -4.06 10.64 -11.43
N ARG A 115 -2.80 10.47 -11.01
CA ARG A 115 -1.65 11.19 -11.57
C ARG A 115 -1.42 10.89 -13.04
N VAL A 116 -1.59 9.63 -13.44
CA VAL A 116 -1.41 9.21 -14.83
C VAL A 116 -2.67 9.41 -15.67
N GLY A 117 -3.67 10.15 -15.15
CA GLY A 117 -4.92 10.45 -15.86
C GLY A 117 -5.81 9.23 -16.10
N ARG A 118 -5.62 8.16 -15.31
CA ARG A 118 -6.42 6.92 -15.39
C ARG A 118 -7.61 6.94 -14.43
N GLN A 119 -7.67 7.90 -13.53
CA GLN A 119 -8.82 8.14 -12.67
C GLN A 119 -9.23 9.62 -12.75
N ASP A 120 -10.52 9.87 -12.93
CA ASP A 120 -11.10 11.21 -12.85
C ASP A 120 -10.81 11.81 -11.46
N PRO A 121 -10.13 12.96 -11.37
CA PRO A 121 -9.83 13.60 -10.10
C PRO A 121 -11.06 13.91 -9.24
N ARG A 122 -12.25 14.06 -9.84
CA ARG A 122 -13.52 14.30 -9.11
C ARG A 122 -14.03 13.07 -8.38
N LEU A 123 -13.57 11.88 -8.77
CA LEU A 123 -13.88 10.61 -8.12
C LEU A 123 -12.74 10.13 -7.23
N PHE A 124 -11.71 10.95 -7.04
CA PHE A 124 -10.63 10.64 -6.12
C PHE A 124 -11.11 10.78 -4.69
N GLU A 125 -10.82 9.75 -3.89
CA GLU A 125 -11.01 9.76 -2.45
C GLU A 125 -9.70 9.28 -1.83
N SER A 126 -9.16 9.99 -0.83
CA SER A 126 -7.96 9.52 -0.12
C SER A 126 -8.24 8.20 0.61
N LEU A 127 -7.24 7.33 0.76
CA LEU A 127 -7.44 6.09 1.51
C LEU A 127 -7.78 6.43 2.97
N ASP A 128 -6.84 7.07 3.66
CA ASP A 128 -6.95 7.63 5.00
C ASP A 128 -5.55 8.19 5.24
N ASP A 129 -5.39 9.51 5.09
CA ASP A 129 -4.06 10.12 5.08
C ASP A 129 -3.40 10.02 6.46
N GLU A 130 -4.19 10.03 7.54
CA GLU A 130 -3.69 9.82 8.89
C GLU A 130 -3.14 8.39 9.05
N LEU A 131 -3.89 7.38 8.60
CA LEU A 131 -3.42 5.99 8.57
C LEU A 131 -2.10 5.87 7.80
N VAL A 132 -2.01 6.46 6.60
CA VAL A 132 -0.82 6.38 5.75
C VAL A 132 0.36 7.09 6.41
N PHE A 133 0.17 8.30 6.95
CA PHE A 133 1.25 9.07 7.57
C PHE A 133 1.73 8.46 8.88
N GLN A 134 0.85 7.86 9.66
CA GLN A 134 1.20 7.20 10.93
C GLN A 134 1.78 5.80 10.73
N SER A 135 1.65 5.21 9.54
CA SER A 135 2.23 3.90 9.22
C SER A 135 3.76 3.98 9.18
N PRO A 136 4.48 2.99 9.74
CA PRO A 136 5.92 2.85 9.52
C PRO A 136 6.24 2.68 8.04
N LEU A 137 7.46 3.06 7.63
CA LEU A 137 7.98 2.73 6.31
C LEU A 137 8.04 1.20 6.12
N PRO A 138 7.92 0.72 4.87
CA PRO A 138 8.20 -0.67 4.54
C PRO A 138 9.55 -1.12 5.06
N ALA A 139 9.63 -2.36 5.53
CA ALA A 139 10.89 -2.91 6.01
C ALA A 139 11.93 -2.93 4.88
N ALA A 140 13.21 -2.88 5.23
CA ALA A 140 14.27 -3.04 4.26
C ALA A 140 14.08 -4.32 3.44
N ILE A 141 14.39 -4.25 2.13
CA ILE A 141 14.15 -5.36 1.19
C ILE A 141 14.83 -6.66 1.63
N ASP A 142 16.00 -6.56 2.26
CA ASP A 142 16.73 -7.72 2.75
C ASP A 142 15.99 -8.40 3.90
N LEU A 143 15.44 -7.62 4.85
CA LEU A 143 14.65 -8.16 5.95
C LEU A 143 13.34 -8.77 5.43
N TRP A 144 12.65 -8.10 4.49
CA TRP A 144 11.44 -8.60 3.84
C TRP A 144 11.65 -9.92 3.08
N ARG A 145 12.83 -10.12 2.48
CA ARG A 145 13.16 -11.34 1.74
C ARG A 145 13.49 -12.54 2.63
N ALA A 146 13.52 -12.40 3.96
CA ALA A 146 13.71 -13.53 4.86
C ALA A 146 12.56 -14.53 4.73
N LYS A 147 12.87 -15.80 4.45
CA LYS A 147 11.88 -16.87 4.27
C LYS A 147 11.66 -17.71 5.51
N THR A 148 12.50 -17.55 6.53
CA THR A 148 12.45 -18.31 7.77
C THR A 148 12.69 -17.40 8.97
N ALA A 149 12.22 -17.83 10.14
CA ALA A 149 12.46 -17.12 11.40
C ALA A 149 13.96 -16.95 11.72
N SER A 150 14.79 -17.93 11.37
CA SER A 150 16.25 -17.88 11.58
C SER A 150 16.92 -16.83 10.69
N GLU A 151 16.56 -16.79 9.40
CA GLU A 151 17.04 -15.75 8.48
C GLU A 151 16.61 -14.36 8.92
N TRP A 152 15.34 -14.20 9.33
CA TRP A 152 14.81 -12.93 9.82
C TRP A 152 15.56 -12.45 11.06
N THR A 153 15.76 -13.33 12.05
CA THR A 153 16.48 -13.02 13.28
C THR A 153 17.93 -12.63 12.98
N SER A 154 18.62 -13.40 12.13
CA SER A 154 20.01 -13.14 11.75
C SER A 154 20.16 -11.78 11.06
N LYS A 155 19.24 -11.44 10.15
CA LYS A 155 19.22 -10.14 9.48
C LYS A 155 18.91 -9.02 10.46
N LYS A 156 17.94 -9.19 11.35
CA LYS A 156 17.58 -8.19 12.37
C LYS A 156 18.76 -7.89 13.30
N LEU A 157 19.54 -8.91 13.68
CA LEU A 157 20.74 -8.77 14.51
C LEU A 157 21.90 -8.09 13.77
N SER A 158 22.01 -8.24 12.45
CA SER A 158 23.06 -7.59 11.65
C SER A 158 22.70 -6.17 11.19
N MET A 159 21.49 -5.68 11.50
CA MET A 159 21.08 -4.32 11.17
C MET A 159 21.86 -3.28 11.97
N SER A 160 22.37 -2.26 11.28
CA SER A 160 22.91 -1.08 11.96
C SER A 160 21.82 -0.34 12.74
N ALA A 161 22.20 0.42 13.77
CA ALA A 161 21.27 1.25 14.53
C ALA A 161 20.46 2.22 13.65
N LYS A 162 21.08 2.74 12.57
CA LYS A 162 20.41 3.59 11.58
C LYS A 162 19.34 2.83 10.80
N ALA A 163 19.64 1.60 10.38
CA ALA A 163 18.68 0.75 9.68
C ALA A 163 17.52 0.35 10.61
N ALA A 164 17.80 0.03 11.88
CA ALA A 164 16.77 -0.29 12.87
C ALA A 164 15.85 0.90 13.17
N ALA A 165 16.40 2.12 13.29
CA ALA A 165 15.60 3.34 13.47
C ALA A 165 14.69 3.64 12.27
N ARG A 166 15.09 3.21 11.06
CA ARG A 166 14.28 3.38 9.85
C ARG A 166 13.07 2.46 9.82
N GLU A 167 13.17 1.23 10.35
CA GLU A 167 12.05 0.29 10.40
C GLU A 167 10.85 0.83 11.18
N THR A 168 11.10 1.73 12.14
CA THR A 168 10.07 2.38 12.96
C THR A 168 9.75 3.80 12.50
N MET A 169 10.47 4.33 11.51
CA MET A 169 10.23 5.66 10.96
C MET A 169 8.89 5.68 10.25
N LYS A 170 8.03 6.63 10.62
CA LYS A 170 6.71 6.82 10.01
C LYS A 170 6.84 7.52 8.65
N VAL A 171 5.90 7.25 7.74
CA VAL A 171 5.84 7.90 6.43
C VAL A 171 5.79 9.43 6.56
N GLY A 172 5.00 9.96 7.49
CA GLY A 172 4.90 11.41 7.74
C GLY A 172 6.24 12.02 8.18
N THR A 173 6.94 11.37 9.11
CA THR A 173 8.27 11.82 9.57
C THR A 173 9.31 11.77 8.46
N ALA A 174 9.26 10.72 7.62
CA ALA A 174 10.15 10.62 6.46
C ALA A 174 9.88 11.75 5.45
N LEU A 175 8.60 12.10 5.24
CA LEU A 175 8.19 13.20 4.37
C LEU A 175 8.67 14.57 4.87
N GLU A 176 8.55 14.84 6.17
CA GLU A 176 9.09 16.06 6.80
C GLU A 176 10.62 16.14 6.69
N GLY A 177 11.31 15.01 6.84
CA GLY A 177 12.74 14.91 6.59
C GLY A 177 13.11 15.27 5.15
N LEU A 178 12.26 14.89 4.17
CA LEU A 178 12.48 15.24 2.77
C LEU A 178 12.36 16.73 2.49
N SER A 179 11.34 17.39 3.05
CA SER A 179 11.11 18.82 2.86
C SER A 179 12.21 19.68 3.50
N LEU A 180 12.79 19.23 4.62
CA LEU A 180 13.90 19.90 5.29
C LEU A 180 15.25 19.64 4.61
N GLY A 181 15.48 18.44 4.08
CA GLY A 181 16.72 18.09 3.38
C GLY A 181 16.92 18.82 2.06
N GLU A 182 15.84 19.15 1.34
CA GLU A 182 15.87 19.98 0.13
C GLU A 182 16.33 21.43 0.39
N ILE A 183 16.07 21.97 1.59
CA ILE A 183 16.49 23.32 1.98
C ILE A 183 18.01 23.36 2.31
N ALA A 184 18.58 22.24 2.74
CA ALA A 184 19.93 22.20 3.33
C ALA A 184 21.01 21.54 2.45
N GLY A 185 20.69 21.10 1.22
CA GLY A 185 21.69 20.56 0.28
C GLY A 185 22.41 19.30 0.78
N TYR A 186 21.88 18.61 1.80
CA TYR A 186 22.48 17.41 2.34
C TYR A 186 22.20 16.20 1.44
N SER A 187 23.27 15.54 1.00
CA SER A 187 23.23 14.20 0.42
C SER A 187 22.62 13.24 1.45
N TYR A 188 21.48 12.62 1.11
CA TYR A 188 20.83 11.60 1.92
C TYR A 188 21.81 10.46 2.16
N ALA A 189 22.41 10.43 3.35
CA ALA A 189 23.47 9.48 3.69
C ALA A 189 23.02 8.00 3.72
N THR A 190 21.75 7.70 3.44
CA THR A 190 21.24 6.36 3.07
C THR A 190 19.91 6.54 2.35
N ASP A 191 19.97 6.64 1.04
CA ASP A 191 18.82 6.71 0.14
C ASP A 191 17.81 5.57 0.48
N PRO A 192 16.51 5.83 0.69
CA PRO A 192 15.57 4.77 1.05
C PRO A 192 15.58 3.69 -0.04
N ASP A 193 15.14 2.46 0.26
CA ASP A 193 14.96 1.50 -0.83
C ASP A 193 13.90 2.03 -1.80
N GLN A 194 13.93 1.55 -3.04
CA GLN A 194 13.09 2.05 -4.12
C GLN A 194 11.59 2.08 -3.75
N TYR A 195 11.11 1.09 -3.01
CA TYR A 195 9.70 1.02 -2.62
C TYR A 195 9.37 2.06 -1.54
N SER A 196 10.23 2.21 -0.53
CA SER A 196 10.07 3.27 0.47
C SER A 196 10.09 4.67 -0.15
N ARG A 197 10.99 4.93 -1.12
CA ARG A 197 10.99 6.21 -1.85
C ARG A 197 9.68 6.47 -2.56
N MET A 198 9.21 5.49 -3.33
CA MET A 198 7.94 5.59 -4.05
C MET A 198 6.79 5.91 -3.09
N VAL A 199 6.73 5.26 -1.93
CA VAL A 199 5.69 5.54 -0.92
C VAL A 199 5.78 7.00 -0.44
N VAL A 200 6.95 7.48 -0.05
CA VAL A 200 7.12 8.84 0.47
C VAL A 200 6.86 9.89 -0.62
N ASP A 201 7.32 9.68 -1.84
CA ASP A 201 7.11 10.59 -2.97
C ASP A 201 5.62 10.71 -3.31
N LEU A 202 4.88 9.60 -3.34
CA LEU A 202 3.44 9.62 -3.58
C LEU A 202 2.69 10.34 -2.45
N SER A 203 3.08 10.10 -1.20
CA SER A 203 2.54 10.81 -0.03
C SER A 203 2.81 12.32 -0.07
N ARG A 204 4.03 12.75 -0.44
CA ARG A 204 4.39 14.16 -0.66
C ARG A 204 3.41 14.84 -1.60
N LEU A 205 3.20 14.19 -2.72
CA LEU A 205 2.46 14.78 -3.80
C LEU A 205 0.93 14.79 -3.52
N ASN A 206 0.42 13.90 -2.66
CA ASN A 206 -0.97 13.97 -2.20
C ASN A 206 -1.18 15.11 -1.21
N TYR A 207 -0.21 15.32 -0.31
CA TYR A 207 -0.20 16.43 0.64
C TYR A 207 -0.15 17.80 -0.05
N ALA A 208 0.64 17.93 -1.12
CA ALA A 208 0.73 19.18 -1.90
C ALA A 208 -0.62 19.56 -2.54
N ASN A 209 -1.35 18.58 -3.10
CA ASN A 209 -2.65 18.82 -3.74
C ASN A 209 -3.76 19.22 -2.75
N GLN A 210 -3.68 18.75 -1.50
CA GLN A 210 -4.61 19.17 -0.44
C GLN A 210 -4.42 20.64 -0.06
N LYS A 211 -3.17 21.13 -0.05
CA LYS A 211 -2.86 22.54 0.26
C LYS A 211 -3.21 23.51 -0.86
N SER A 212 -3.27 23.06 -2.12
CA SER A 212 -3.66 23.90 -3.26
C SER A 212 -5.18 24.03 -3.45
N CYS A 213 -5.98 23.27 -2.69
CA CYS A 213 -7.45 23.28 -2.74
C CYS A 213 -8.09 23.96 -1.50
N LEU A 214 -7.27 24.62 -0.66
CA LEU A 214 -7.66 25.51 0.44
C LEU A 214 -7.13 26.91 0.15
#